data_AF-A0A6L7XSM2-F1
#
_entry.id   AF-A0A6L7XSM2-F1
#
_cell.length_a   1.000
_cell.length_b   1.000
_cell.length_c   1.000
_cell.angle_alpha   90.00
_cell.angle_beta   90.00
_cell.angle_gamma   90.00
#
_symmetry.space_group_name_H-M   'P 1'
#
loop_
_entity.id
_entity.type
_entity.pdbx_description
1 polymer ?
#
loop_
_entity_poly.entity_id
_entity_poly.type
_entity_poly.pdbx_seq_one_letter_code
_entity_poly.pdbx_strand_id
1 'polypeptide(L)' 'MPDAPNPDMAGEWEIRPFEARDGEAVVALWHACGLVVPWNDPVKDIERKLRVQGEMFLVGSLGGSVAATVMAGYE' A
#
# COMPACT_ATOMS: atom_id res chain seq x y z
N MET A 1 23.95 21.14 25.83
CA MET A 1 22.85 21.28 24.86
C MET A 1 22.44 19.85 24.50
N PRO A 2 21.34 19.30 25.04
CA PRO A 2 20.79 18.06 24.51
C PRO A 2 20.08 18.36 23.18
N ASP A 3 20.18 17.40 22.24
CA ASP A 3 19.64 17.47 20.88
C ASP A 3 18.25 18.10 20.80
N ALA A 4 18.07 18.99 19.83
CA ALA A 4 16.74 19.43 19.43
C ALA A 4 15.92 18.19 19.01
N PRO A 5 14.61 18.11 19.33
CA PRO A 5 13.76 17.05 18.81
C PRO A 5 13.82 17.08 17.29
N ASN A 6 14.26 15.96 16.71
CA ASN A 6 14.40 15.77 15.27
C ASN A 6 13.06 16.11 14.58
N PRO A 7 13.03 16.93 13.51
CA PRO A 7 11.80 17.37 12.85
C PRO A 7 11.01 16.23 12.15
N ASP A 8 11.49 15.00 12.22
CA ASP A 8 10.90 13.81 11.59
C ASP A 8 9.66 13.22 12.29
N MET A 9 9.10 13.90 13.30
CA MET A 9 7.77 13.57 13.86
C MET A 9 6.59 13.97 12.94
N ALA A 10 6.83 14.15 11.64
CA ALA A 10 5.81 14.33 10.63
C ALA A 10 5.51 13.01 9.92
N GLY A 11 5.13 11.97 10.68
CA GLY A 11 4.74 10.66 10.16
C GLY A 11 5.84 9.96 9.35
N GLU A 12 6.48 8.94 9.92
CA GLU A 12 7.43 8.13 9.15
C GLU A 12 6.74 7.52 7.92
N TRP A 13 7.25 7.88 6.74
CA TRP A 13 6.89 7.26 5.48
C TRP A 13 7.79 6.04 5.27
N GLU A 14 7.17 4.86 5.19
CA GLU A 14 7.85 3.60 4.93
C GLU A 14 7.28 2.96 3.67
N ILE A 15 8.15 2.57 2.73
CA ILE A 15 7.78 1.78 1.57
C ILE A 15 8.24 0.35 1.81
N ARG A 16 7.31 -0.59 1.75
CA ARG A 16 7.59 -2.01 1.96
C ARG A 16 6.79 -2.88 0.98
N PRO A 17 7.17 -4.15 0.79
CA PRO A 17 6.34 -5.10 0.07
C PRO A 17 4.96 -5.23 0.73
N PHE A 18 3.94 -5.45 -0.11
CA PHE A 18 2.60 -5.72 0.36
C PHE A 18 2.58 -6.95 1.26
N GLU A 19 1.84 -6.85 2.37
CA GLU A 19 1.54 -8.00 3.22
C GLU A 19 0.03 -8.25 3.24
N ALA A 20 -0.39 -9.50 3.47
CA ALA A 20 -1.80 -9.86 3.48
C ALA A 20 -2.64 -9.02 4.48
N ARG A 21 -2.02 -8.55 5.57
CA ARG A 21 -2.65 -7.65 6.56
C ARG A 21 -3.05 -6.28 6.00
N ASP A 22 -2.41 -5.84 4.92
CA ASP A 22 -2.68 -4.55 4.29
C ASP A 22 -3.87 -4.62 3.33
N GLY A 23 -4.34 -5.81 2.96
CA GLY A 23 -5.37 -6.01 1.94
C GLY A 23 -6.62 -5.16 2.16
N GLU A 24 -7.16 -5.13 3.37
CA GLU A 24 -8.34 -4.31 3.69
C GLU A 24 -8.06 -2.80 3.54
N ALA A 25 -6.90 -2.34 3.99
CA ALA A 25 -6.52 -0.93 3.90
C ALA A 25 -6.25 -0.49 2.44
N VAL A 26 -5.62 -1.37 1.65
CA VAL A 26 -5.41 -1.18 0.20
C VAL A 26 -6.75 -1.08 -0.53
N VAL A 27 -7.67 -2.00 -0.27
CA VAL A 27 -8.98 -2.01 -0.92
C VAL A 27 -9.77 -0.75 -0.55
N ALA A 28 -9.76 -0.34 0.71
CA ALA A 28 -10.36 0.91 1.15
C ALA A 28 -9.75 2.12 0.44
N LEU A 29 -8.42 2.17 0.29
CA LEU A 29 -7.72 3.22 -0.43
C LEU A 29 -8.14 3.25 -1.91
N TRP A 30 -8.21 2.10 -2.59
CA TRP A 30 -8.64 2.03 -3.99
C TRP A 30 -10.08 2.48 -4.18
N HIS A 31 -10.97 2.16 -3.25
CA HIS A 31 -12.34 2.68 -3.25
C HIS A 31 -12.36 4.20 -3.06
N ALA A 32 -11.59 4.73 -2.11
CA ALA A 32 -11.49 6.17 -1.88
C ALA A 32 -10.90 6.93 -3.08
N CYS A 33 -9.95 6.32 -3.79
CA CYS A 33 -9.34 6.87 -5.00
C CYS A 33 -10.18 6.61 -6.27
N GLY A 34 -11.28 5.87 -6.19
CA GLY A 34 -12.11 5.55 -7.36
C GLY A 34 -11.46 4.60 -8.38
N LEU A 35 -10.48 3.80 -7.93
CA LEU A 35 -9.77 2.82 -8.76
C LEU A 35 -10.55 1.50 -8.92
N VAL A 36 -11.58 1.27 -8.09
CA VAL A 36 -12.40 0.05 -8.15
C VAL A 36 -13.52 0.21 -9.18
N VAL A 37 -13.53 -0.66 -10.18
CA VAL A 37 -14.56 -0.74 -11.21
C VAL A 37 -15.56 -1.88 -10.90
N PRO A 38 -16.85 -1.74 -11.24
CA PRO A 38 -17.89 -2.66 -10.78
C PRO A 38 -17.77 -4.10 -11.32
N TRP A 39 -17.02 -4.32 -12.40
CA TRP A 39 -16.77 -5.66 -12.94
C TRP A 39 -15.50 -6.32 -12.40
N ASN A 40 -14.73 -5.62 -11.57
CA ASN A 40 -13.45 -6.10 -11.09
C ASN A 40 -13.42 -6.11 -9.56
N ASP A 41 -13.16 -7.29 -9.00
CA ASP A 41 -13.06 -7.47 -7.56
C ASP A 41 -11.62 -7.13 -7.13
N PRO A 42 -11.42 -6.04 -6.37
CA PRO A 42 -10.08 -5.58 -6.02
C PRO A 42 -9.33 -6.59 -5.17
N VAL A 43 -10.03 -7.42 -4.38
CA VAL A 43 -9.42 -8.50 -3.60
C VAL A 43 -8.88 -9.57 -4.54
N LYS A 44 -9.67 -9.96 -5.56
CA LYS A 44 -9.21 -10.96 -6.54
C LYS A 44 -8.06 -10.45 -7.40
N ASP A 45 -8.00 -9.16 -7.67
CA ASP A 45 -6.86 -8.54 -8.37
C ASP A 45 -5.58 -8.63 -7.54
N ILE A 46 -5.67 -8.33 -6.25
CA ILE A 46 -4.56 -8.50 -5.30
C ILE A 46 -4.13 -9.97 -5.25
N GLU A 47 -5.07 -10.91 -5.12
CA GLU A 47 -4.76 -12.34 -5.10
C GLU A 47 -4.09 -12.82 -6.40
N ARG A 48 -4.54 -12.35 -7.56
CA ARG A 48 -3.90 -12.64 -8.85
C ARG A 48 -2.49 -12.08 -8.90
N LYS A 49 -2.28 -10.84 -8.43
CA LYS A 49 -0.96 -10.20 -8.43
C LYS A 49 -0.01 -10.88 -7.44
N LEU A 50 -0.49 -11.33 -6.29
CA LEU A 50 0.28 -12.15 -5.35
C LEU A 50 0.74 -13.48 -5.97
N ARG A 51 -0.12 -14.11 -6.80
CA ARG A 51 0.21 -15.34 -7.53
C ARG A 51 1.16 -15.10 -8.71
N VAL A 52 1.10 -13.92 -9.32
CA VAL A 52 1.91 -13.53 -10.49
C VAL A 52 2.80 -12.35 -10.11
N GLN A 53 3.99 -12.66 -9.57
CA GLN A 53 5.00 -11.69 -9.16
C GLN A 53 4.56 -10.76 -8.00
N GLY A 54 4.11 -11.36 -6.89
CA GLY A 54 3.72 -10.61 -5.68
C GLY A 54 4.82 -9.72 -5.09
N GLU A 55 6.09 -9.98 -5.43
CA GLU A 55 7.26 -9.21 -5.00
C GLU A 55 7.26 -7.77 -5.55
N MET A 56 6.53 -7.52 -6.64
CA MET A 56 6.42 -6.20 -7.30
C MET A 56 5.22 -5.39 -6.79
N PHE A 57 4.52 -5.87 -5.77
CA PHE A 57 3.46 -5.12 -5.12
C PHE A 57 4.01 -4.39 -3.89
N LEU A 58 4.09 -3.07 -3.96
CA LEU A 58 4.62 -2.22 -2.88
C LEU A 58 3.50 -1.39 -2.25
N VAL A 59 3.60 -1.21 -0.94
CA VAL A 59 2.73 -0.34 -0.15
C VAL A 59 3.57 0.75 0.51
N GLY A 60 3.10 1.99 0.41
CA GLY A 60 3.59 3.12 1.18
C GLY A 60 2.73 3.29 2.42
N SER A 61 3.33 3.16 3.59
CA SER A 61 2.68 3.41 4.87
C SER A 61 3.18 4.71 5.48
N LEU A 62 2.27 5.46 6.10
CA LEU A 62 2.54 6.70 6.82
C LEU A 62 2.12 6.49 8.28
N GLY A 63 3.08 6.49 9.20
CA GLY A 63 2.80 6.26 10.63
C GLY A 63 2.08 4.94 10.90
N GLY A 64 2.40 3.89 10.12
CA GLY A 64 1.80 2.56 10.23
C GLY A 64 0.47 2.36 9.50
N SER A 65 -0.09 3.40 8.86
CA SER A 65 -1.31 3.29 8.04
C SER A 65 -0.97 3.30 6.55
N VAL A 66 -1.60 2.43 5.76
CA VAL A 66 -1.39 2.40 4.30
C VAL A 66 -1.93 3.69 3.67
N ALA A 67 -1.04 4.46 3.05
CA ALA A 67 -1.34 5.73 2.41
C ALA A 67 -1.19 5.70 0.89
N ALA A 68 -0.39 4.75 0.36
CA ALA A 68 -0.15 4.60 -1.06
C ALA A 68 0.08 3.13 -1.42
N THR A 69 -0.20 2.76 -2.67
CA THR A 69 0.03 1.41 -3.18
C THR A 69 0.47 1.47 -4.64
N VAL A 70 1.41 0.64 -5.04
CA VAL A 70 1.82 0.49 -6.43
C VAL A 70 1.95 -0.99 -6.79
N MET A 71 1.15 -1.41 -7.76
CA MET A 71 1.29 -2.71 -8.39
C MET A 71 2.20 -2.55 -9.62
N ALA A 72 3.48 -2.91 -9.48
CA ALA A 72 4.38 -2.99 -10.62
C ALA A 72 4.34 -4.40 -11.24
N GLY A 73 4.74 -4.50 -12.51
CA GLY A 73 4.80 -5.76 -13.24
C GLY A 73 4.01 -5.68 -14.54
N TYR A 74 4.68 -6.03 -15.63
CA TYR A 74 4.22 -5.94 -17.00
C TYR A 74 3.98 -7.36 -17.53
N GLU A 75 2.94 -7.57 -18.35
CA GLU A 75 2.79 -8.78 -19.17
C GLU A 75 3.65 -8.68 -20.43
#